data_AF-A0A1H8Z989-F1
#
_entry.id   AF-A0A1H8Z989-F1
#
_cell.length_a   1.000
_cell.length_b   1.000
_cell.length_c   1.000
_cell.angle_alpha   90.00
_cell.angle_beta   90.00
_cell.angle_gamma   90.00
#
_symmetry.space_group_name_H-M   'P 1'
#
loop_
_entity.id
_entity.type
_entity.pdbx_description
1 polymer ?
#
loop_
_entity_poly.entity_id
_entity_poly.type
_entity_poly.pdbx_seq_one_letter_code
_entity_poly.pdbx_strand_id
1 'polypeptide(L)'
;EDTVGLDLGVLNFVYDSEGRTIDRLDLSDDRERLEREQRSLSRKQYESQNWEKQRRRVAKVHARMSNKKRDYKHKIAHFYATEYDAVFVEDLNVRSMLESDGNARNKAEVGWSDFRAILEHHCDKHGTHYVEVNPSGTTKECAECGAESDKPLWVREHSCPSCGFETDRDWNAALNVKSRGLSELGVVHSKGTPVETATSADTRSVSASRVVETGSSVLKERVALATSE
;
A
#
# COMPACT_ATOMS: atom_id res chain seq x y z
N GLU A 1 -1.54 -14.99 -8.30
CA GLU A 1 -2.87 -14.44 -8.64
C GLU A 1 -3.30 -13.38 -7.64
N ASP A 2 -2.80 -13.42 -6.40
CA ASP A 2 -3.09 -12.41 -5.37
C ASP A 2 -1.96 -11.38 -5.29
N THR A 3 -2.22 -10.14 -5.70
CA THR A 3 -1.21 -9.08 -5.78
C THR A 3 -1.73 -7.78 -5.23
N VAL A 4 -0.85 -6.93 -4.68
CA VAL A 4 -1.27 -5.69 -4.02
C VAL A 4 -0.32 -4.53 -4.32
N GLY A 5 -0.88 -3.35 -4.55
CA GLY A 5 -0.13 -2.09 -4.61
C GLY A 5 -0.32 -1.29 -3.33
N LEU A 6 0.76 -0.70 -2.81
CA LEU A 6 0.77 0.07 -1.58
C LEU A 6 1.11 1.54 -1.87
N ASP A 7 0.19 2.44 -1.55
CA ASP A 7 0.48 3.87 -1.41
C ASP A 7 0.93 4.18 0.02
N LEU A 8 2.06 4.88 0.16
CA LEU A 8 2.69 5.16 1.45
C LEU A 8 2.49 6.62 1.84
N GLY A 9 1.66 6.86 2.86
CA GLY A 9 1.23 8.19 3.25
C GLY A 9 1.81 8.70 4.58
N VAL A 10 1.53 9.98 4.86
CA VAL A 10 1.81 10.63 6.16
C VAL A 10 0.59 10.59 7.09
N LEU A 11 -0.62 10.61 6.52
CA LEU A 11 -1.88 10.51 7.28
C LEU A 11 -2.14 9.04 7.65
N ASN A 12 -2.35 8.22 6.61
CA ASN A 12 -2.35 6.77 6.71
C ASN A 12 -0.94 6.27 6.35
N PHE A 13 -0.43 5.29 7.07
CA PHE A 13 0.89 4.74 6.79
C PHE A 13 0.91 3.95 5.48
N VAL A 14 -0.15 3.16 5.25
CA VAL A 14 -0.39 2.40 4.02
C VAL A 14 -1.85 2.58 3.61
N TYR A 15 -2.09 2.79 2.32
CA TYR A 15 -3.36 2.57 1.65
C TYR A 15 -3.11 1.51 0.57
N ASP A 16 -3.82 0.38 0.62
CA ASP A 16 -3.61 -0.70 -0.34
C ASP A 16 -4.64 -0.73 -1.48
N SER A 17 -4.31 -1.43 -2.56
CA SER A 17 -5.16 -1.53 -3.75
C SER A 17 -6.47 -2.29 -3.49
N GLU A 18 -6.59 -3.00 -2.37
CA GLU A 18 -7.81 -3.70 -1.94
C GLU A 18 -8.73 -2.80 -1.09
N GLY A 19 -8.37 -1.51 -0.93
CA GLY A 19 -9.17 -0.53 -0.20
C GLY A 19 -8.90 -0.50 1.30
N ARG A 20 -7.86 -1.18 1.80
CA ARG A 20 -7.56 -1.24 3.24
C ARG A 20 -6.58 -0.14 3.62
N THR A 21 -6.80 0.43 4.79
CA THR A 21 -5.95 1.48 5.37
C THR A 21 -5.28 1.00 6.64
N ILE A 22 -3.99 1.35 6.78
CA ILE A 22 -3.25 1.13 8.02
C ILE A 22 -2.86 2.50 8.58
N ASP A 23 -3.43 2.84 9.72
CA ASP A 23 -3.17 4.11 10.40
C ASP A 23 -1.72 4.23 10.86
N ARG A 24 -1.23 5.46 10.91
CA ARG A 24 0.08 5.79 11.47
C ARG A 24 0.18 5.36 12.94
N LEU A 25 1.33 4.78 13.31
CA LEU A 25 1.65 4.47 14.70
C LEU A 25 1.57 5.71 15.60
N ASP A 26 0.71 5.67 16.62
CA ASP A 26 0.67 6.69 17.65
C ASP A 26 1.82 6.54 18.65
N LEU A 27 2.52 7.64 18.87
CA LEU A 27 3.65 7.78 19.78
C LEU A 27 3.48 8.99 20.72
N SER A 28 2.28 9.55 20.81
CA SER A 28 1.91 10.68 21.68
C SER A 28 2.46 10.51 23.10
N ASP A 29 2.12 9.41 23.78
CA ASP A 29 2.55 9.11 25.15
C ASP A 29 4.08 9.06 25.30
N ASP A 30 4.77 8.45 24.34
CA ASP A 30 6.23 8.34 24.38
C ASP A 30 6.90 9.69 24.09
N ARG A 31 6.29 10.55 23.25
CA ARG A 31 6.75 11.93 23.02
C ARG A 31 6.60 12.76 24.29
N GLU A 32 5.44 12.73 24.94
CA GLU A 32 5.23 13.44 26.21
C GLU A 32 6.23 12.97 27.28
N ARG A 33 6.48 11.67 27.36
CA ARG A 33 7.50 11.12 28.24
C ARG A 33 8.89 11.63 27.89
N LEU A 34 9.25 11.64 26.60
CA LEU A 34 10.54 12.11 26.14
C LEU A 34 10.76 13.58 26.53
N GLU A 35 9.76 14.43 26.31
CA GLU A 35 9.81 15.85 26.68
C GLU A 35 10.01 16.06 28.18
N ARG A 36 9.29 15.29 29.01
CA ARG A 36 9.47 15.31 30.47
C ARG A 36 10.88 14.92 30.89
N GLU A 37 11.41 13.83 30.33
CA GLU A 37 12.75 13.34 30.66
C GLU A 37 13.85 14.28 30.14
N GLN A 38 13.67 14.92 28.97
CA GLN A 38 14.59 15.94 28.46
C GLN A 38 14.57 17.22 29.30
N ARG A 39 13.38 17.69 29.72
CA ARG A 39 13.26 18.84 30.63
C ARG A 39 13.90 18.58 31.99
N SER A 40 13.81 17.34 32.48
CA SER A 40 14.53 16.93 33.69
C SER A 40 16.04 16.95 33.47
N LEU A 41 16.53 16.45 32.33
CA LEU A 41 17.95 16.42 31.97
C LEU A 41 18.56 17.82 31.89
N SER A 42 17.88 18.77 31.24
CA SER A 42 18.40 20.14 31.05
C SER A 42 18.60 20.90 32.35
N ARG A 43 17.90 20.51 33.42
CA ARG A 43 18.02 21.09 34.77
C ARG A 43 19.12 20.45 35.61
N LYS A 44 19.79 19.39 35.13
CA LYS A 44 20.90 18.73 35.86
C LYS A 44 22.24 19.36 35.49
N GLN A 45 23.14 19.45 36.46
CA GLN A 45 24.53 19.85 36.22
C GLN A 45 25.20 18.84 35.28
N TYR A 46 25.68 19.33 34.14
CA TYR A 46 26.40 18.54 33.13
C TYR A 46 27.52 17.71 33.78
N GLU A 47 27.69 16.48 33.32
CA GLU A 47 28.69 15.49 33.82
C GLU A 47 28.55 15.04 35.28
N SER A 48 27.56 15.53 36.03
CA SER A 48 27.27 14.97 37.36
C SER A 48 26.72 13.53 37.27
N GLN A 49 26.86 12.74 38.33
CA GLN A 49 26.27 11.38 38.39
C GLN A 49 24.75 11.39 38.18
N ASN A 50 24.07 12.46 38.61
CA ASN A 50 22.62 12.62 38.43
C ASN A 50 22.26 12.95 36.98
N TRP A 51 23.08 13.76 36.30
CA TRP A 51 22.93 14.02 34.88
C TRP A 51 23.14 12.74 34.06
N GLU A 52 24.16 11.95 34.37
CA GLU A 52 24.41 10.68 33.68
C GLU A 52 23.23 9.69 33.81
N LYS A 53 22.69 9.54 35.03
CA LYS A 53 21.50 8.71 35.28
C LYS A 53 20.31 9.19 34.45
N GLN A 54 20.11 10.51 34.35
CA GLN A 54 19.00 11.10 33.61
C GLN A 54 19.20 10.97 32.08
N ARG A 55 20.43 11.13 31.58
CA ARG A 55 20.77 10.91 30.16
C ARG A 55 20.42 9.50 29.71
N ARG A 56 20.71 8.50 30.56
CA ARG A 56 20.33 7.10 30.30
C ARG A 56 18.82 6.89 30.28
N ARG A 57 18.02 7.65 31.05
CA ARG A 57 16.55 7.58 30.99
C ARG A 57 16.04 8.12 29.66
N VAL A 58 16.57 9.26 29.19
CA VAL A 58 16.26 9.80 27.86
C VAL A 58 16.59 8.77 26.77
N ALA A 59 17.78 8.16 26.82
CA ALA A 59 18.18 7.11 25.89
C ALA A 59 17.22 5.91 25.90
N LYS A 60 16.74 5.48 27.08
CA LYS A 60 15.74 4.40 27.19
C LYS A 60 14.41 4.75 26.52
N VAL A 61 13.94 6.00 26.62
CA VAL A 61 12.71 6.43 25.94
C VAL A 61 12.90 6.39 24.43
N HIS A 62 14.02 6.91 23.92
CA HIS A 62 14.35 6.81 22.49
C HIS A 62 14.40 5.35 22.00
N ALA A 63 15.05 4.46 22.75
CA ALA A 63 15.12 3.04 22.41
C ALA A 63 13.73 2.40 22.37
N ARG A 64 12.85 2.74 23.32
CA ARG A 64 11.46 2.27 23.33
C ARG A 64 10.69 2.72 22.09
N MET A 65 10.78 4.00 21.73
CA MET A 65 10.13 4.55 20.54
C MET A 65 10.65 3.87 19.26
N SER A 66 11.96 3.70 19.14
CA SER A 66 12.59 3.02 18.00
C SER A 66 12.10 1.56 17.89
N ASN A 67 12.06 0.83 19.01
CA ASN A 67 11.55 -0.54 19.04
C ASN A 67 10.07 -0.63 18.64
N LYS A 68 9.21 0.27 19.13
CA LYS A 68 7.79 0.32 18.72
C LYS A 68 7.63 0.56 17.23
N LYS A 69 8.37 1.53 16.67
CA LYS A 69 8.33 1.81 15.22
C LYS A 69 8.77 0.61 14.41
N ARG A 70 9.85 -0.07 14.83
CA ARG A 70 10.38 -1.25 14.14
C ARG A 70 9.42 -2.42 14.20
N ASP A 71 8.86 -2.73 15.37
CA ASP A 71 7.85 -3.78 15.56
C ASP A 71 6.61 -3.53 14.68
N TYR A 72 6.10 -2.30 14.69
CA TYR A 72 4.99 -1.88 13.82
C TYR A 72 5.26 -2.15 12.34
N LYS A 73 6.43 -1.72 11.83
CA LYS A 73 6.84 -1.97 10.43
C LYS A 73 6.97 -3.46 10.11
N HIS A 74 7.58 -4.25 10.99
CA HIS A 74 7.72 -5.69 10.77
C HIS A 74 6.37 -6.42 10.73
N LYS A 75 5.40 -6.02 11.55
CA LYS A 75 4.06 -6.63 11.55
C LYS A 75 3.32 -6.39 10.23
N ILE A 76 3.38 -5.16 9.72
CA ILE A 76 2.78 -4.79 8.44
C ILE A 76 3.48 -5.52 7.29
N ALA A 77 4.81 -5.52 7.31
CA ALA A 77 5.59 -6.20 6.28
C ALA A 77 5.35 -7.71 6.26
N HIS A 78 5.29 -8.33 7.44
CA HIS A 78 4.96 -9.75 7.55
C HIS A 78 3.58 -10.04 6.96
N PHE A 79 2.57 -9.24 7.28
CA PHE A 79 1.22 -9.41 6.73
C PHE A 79 1.24 -9.39 5.19
N TYR A 80 1.79 -8.34 4.57
CA TYR A 80 1.82 -8.27 3.11
C TYR A 80 2.68 -9.37 2.46
N ALA A 81 3.78 -9.76 3.09
CA ALA A 81 4.66 -10.82 2.60
C ALA A 81 4.09 -12.24 2.80
N THR A 82 3.05 -12.44 3.61
CA THR A 82 2.43 -13.77 3.77
C THR A 82 1.11 -13.91 3.05
N GLU A 83 0.37 -12.82 2.88
CA GLU A 83 -0.96 -12.87 2.26
C GLU A 83 -0.90 -12.79 0.73
N TYR A 84 0.16 -12.21 0.16
CA TYR A 84 0.22 -11.92 -1.29
C TYR A 84 1.36 -12.64 -2.00
N ASP A 85 1.13 -12.95 -3.28
CA ASP A 85 2.15 -13.48 -4.19
C ASP A 85 3.10 -12.37 -4.68
N ALA A 86 2.60 -11.13 -4.80
CA ALA A 86 3.40 -9.97 -5.16
C ALA A 86 2.93 -8.69 -4.44
N VAL A 87 3.90 -7.89 -4.00
CA VAL A 87 3.69 -6.60 -3.34
C VAL A 87 4.44 -5.52 -4.13
N PHE A 88 3.71 -4.46 -4.48
CA PHE A 88 4.21 -3.34 -5.25
C PHE A 88 4.21 -2.09 -4.39
N VAL A 89 5.30 -1.34 -4.41
CA VAL A 89 5.42 -0.09 -3.64
C VAL A 89 6.02 1.01 -4.51
N GLU A 90 5.70 2.26 -4.19
CA GLU A 90 6.35 3.39 -4.83
C GLU A 90 7.82 3.55 -4.43
N ASP A 91 8.72 3.79 -5.41
CA ASP A 91 10.09 4.24 -5.15
C ASP A 91 10.11 5.72 -4.75
N LEU A 92 9.66 5.99 -3.53
CA LEU A 92 9.66 7.34 -3.00
C LEU A 92 11.09 7.83 -2.80
N ASN A 93 11.46 8.95 -3.44
CA ASN A 93 12.69 9.66 -3.11
C ASN A 93 12.54 10.40 -1.76
N VAL A 94 12.67 9.63 -0.67
CA VAL A 94 12.48 10.12 0.70
C VAL A 94 13.42 11.28 1.01
N ARG A 95 14.64 11.28 0.45
CA ARG A 95 15.59 12.38 0.62
C ARG A 95 15.05 13.69 0.07
N SER A 96 14.60 13.69 -1.19
CA SER A 96 13.99 14.87 -1.82
C SER A 96 12.75 15.34 -1.05
N MET A 97 11.93 14.42 -0.54
CA MET A 97 10.74 14.75 0.26
C MET A 97 11.06 15.40 1.61
N LEU A 98 12.19 15.04 2.23
CA LEU A 98 12.67 15.63 3.49
C LEU A 98 13.32 16.99 3.29
N GLU A 99 13.96 17.22 2.13
CA GLU A 99 14.57 18.49 1.74
C GLU A 99 13.52 19.52 1.28
N SER A 100 12.32 19.07 0.87
CA SER A 100 11.22 19.93 0.45
C SER A 100 10.54 20.66 1.63
N ASP A 101 10.18 21.93 1.44
CA ASP A 101 9.52 22.76 2.45
C ASP A 101 8.23 22.13 3.01
N GLY A 102 8.10 22.13 4.34
CA GLY A 102 6.91 21.68 5.06
C GLY A 102 6.92 20.19 5.48
N ASN A 103 6.55 19.95 6.74
CA ASN A 103 6.32 18.63 7.35
C ASN A 103 7.49 17.63 7.33
N ALA A 104 8.73 18.08 7.12
CA ALA A 104 9.93 17.22 7.16
C ALA A 104 10.03 16.36 8.42
N ARG A 105 9.65 16.91 9.59
CA ARG A 105 9.60 16.14 10.85
C ARG A 105 8.57 15.01 10.82
N ASN A 106 7.38 15.25 10.28
CA ASN A 106 6.35 14.22 10.15
C ASN A 106 6.78 13.14 9.15
N LYS A 107 7.33 13.54 8.00
CA LYS A 107 7.87 12.64 6.97
C LYS A 107 9.01 11.76 7.50
N ALA A 108 9.97 12.37 8.19
CA ALA A 108 11.09 11.65 8.81
C ALA A 108 10.61 10.66 9.88
N GLU A 109 9.56 11.01 10.61
CA GLU A 109 9.04 10.14 11.66
C GLU A 109 8.32 8.90 11.13
N VAL A 110 7.77 8.94 9.91
CA VAL A 110 7.10 7.82 9.25
C VAL A 110 8.12 6.76 8.82
N GLY A 111 9.22 7.18 8.18
CA GLY A 111 10.35 6.32 7.86
C GLY A 111 10.03 5.25 6.81
N TRP A 112 9.55 5.68 5.65
CA TRP A 112 9.23 4.81 4.51
C TRP A 112 10.43 3.99 4.01
N SER A 113 11.64 4.56 4.01
CA SER A 113 12.86 3.85 3.62
C SER A 113 13.11 2.60 4.47
N ASP A 114 13.00 2.71 5.81
CA ASP A 114 13.16 1.52 6.65
C ASP A 114 12.06 0.50 6.40
N PHE A 115 10.83 0.97 6.11
CA PHE A 115 9.70 0.08 5.87
C PHE A 115 9.90 -0.72 4.59
N ARG A 116 10.32 -0.07 3.49
CA ARG A 116 10.66 -0.74 2.22
C ARG A 116 11.73 -1.82 2.42
N ALA A 117 12.83 -1.48 3.10
CA ALA A 117 13.89 -2.46 3.39
C ALA A 117 13.40 -3.64 4.26
N ILE A 118 12.52 -3.37 5.24
CA ILE A 118 11.91 -4.42 6.06
C ILE A 118 10.94 -5.28 5.23
N LEU A 119 10.15 -4.66 4.36
CA LEU A 119 9.16 -5.31 3.50
C LEU A 119 9.85 -6.21 2.47
N GLU A 120 10.83 -5.69 1.74
CA GLU A 120 11.67 -6.45 0.81
C GLU A 120 12.27 -7.68 1.51
N HIS A 121 12.85 -7.50 2.70
CA HIS A 121 13.41 -8.62 3.47
C HIS A 121 12.36 -9.70 3.85
N HIS A 122 11.14 -9.30 4.21
CA HIS A 122 10.07 -10.26 4.50
C HIS A 122 9.57 -10.94 3.22
N CYS A 123 9.42 -10.19 2.12
CA CYS A 123 9.04 -10.75 0.82
C CYS A 123 10.05 -11.81 0.36
N ASP A 124 11.35 -11.51 0.42
CA ASP A 124 12.44 -12.46 0.12
C ASP A 124 12.35 -13.73 0.97
N LYS A 125 12.06 -13.57 2.26
CA LYS A 125 11.95 -14.69 3.21
C LYS A 125 10.75 -15.58 2.92
N HIS A 126 9.65 -15.01 2.46
CA HIS A 126 8.38 -15.71 2.25
C HIS A 126 8.14 -16.13 0.78
N GLY A 127 9.03 -15.75 -0.14
CA GLY A 127 8.90 -16.07 -1.56
C GLY A 127 7.90 -15.20 -2.31
N THR A 128 7.53 -14.05 -1.73
CA THR A 128 6.66 -13.05 -2.34
C THR A 128 7.49 -12.13 -3.21
N HIS A 129 6.99 -11.80 -4.41
CA HIS A 129 7.65 -10.83 -5.28
C HIS A 129 7.53 -9.42 -4.70
N TYR A 130 8.65 -8.70 -4.61
CA TYR A 130 8.70 -7.29 -4.23
C TYR A 130 9.18 -6.47 -5.42
N VAL A 131 8.43 -5.44 -5.80
CA VAL A 131 8.83 -4.52 -6.88
C VAL A 131 8.56 -3.09 -6.48
N GLU A 132 9.57 -2.24 -6.68
CA GLU A 132 9.45 -0.80 -6.55
C GLU A 132 9.13 -0.17 -7.90
N VAL A 133 8.05 0.59 -7.97
CA VAL A 133 7.59 1.23 -9.21
C VAL A 133 7.86 2.73 -9.19
N ASN A 134 7.96 3.34 -10.36
CA ASN A 134 8.10 4.79 -10.48
C ASN A 134 6.88 5.50 -9.83
N PRO A 135 7.07 6.42 -8.87
CA PRO A 135 5.97 7.16 -8.24
C PRO A 135 5.41 8.31 -9.08
N SER A 136 6.08 8.71 -10.16
CA SER A 136 5.71 9.89 -10.93
C SER A 136 4.32 9.72 -11.54
N GLY A 137 3.38 10.61 -11.20
CA GLY A 137 2.04 10.64 -11.79
C GLY A 137 1.03 9.68 -11.16
N THR A 138 1.42 8.78 -10.24
CA THR A 138 0.51 7.77 -9.63
C THR A 138 -0.71 8.38 -8.96
N THR A 139 -0.56 9.54 -8.31
CA THR A 139 -1.68 10.24 -7.66
C THR A 139 -2.51 11.11 -8.62
N LYS A 140 -2.05 11.33 -9.86
CA LYS A 140 -2.68 12.22 -10.87
C LYS A 140 -3.35 11.46 -12.00
N GLU A 141 -2.75 10.35 -12.42
CA GLU A 141 -3.28 9.44 -13.42
C GLU A 141 -4.51 8.72 -12.87
N CYS A 142 -5.52 8.57 -13.70
CA CYS A 142 -6.70 7.78 -13.38
C CYS A 142 -6.40 6.29 -13.54
N ALA A 143 -6.62 5.51 -12.49
CA ALA A 143 -6.41 4.07 -12.53
C ALA A 143 -7.32 3.34 -13.55
N GLU A 144 -8.48 3.91 -13.86
CA GLU A 144 -9.44 3.33 -14.80
C GLU A 144 -9.07 3.60 -16.27
N CYS A 145 -8.72 4.84 -16.61
CA CYS A 145 -8.56 5.26 -18.01
C CYS A 145 -7.17 5.79 -18.38
N GLY A 146 -6.27 5.95 -17.42
CA GLY A 146 -4.91 6.48 -17.61
C GLY A 146 -4.83 7.99 -17.86
N ALA A 147 -5.95 8.71 -17.91
CA ALA A 147 -5.93 10.16 -18.09
C ALA A 147 -5.28 10.87 -16.89
N GLU A 148 -4.35 11.79 -17.17
CA GLU A 148 -3.73 12.61 -16.13
C GLU A 148 -4.58 13.84 -15.83
N SER A 149 -4.70 14.16 -14.54
CA SER A 149 -5.36 15.37 -14.05
C SER A 149 -4.46 16.05 -13.03
N ASP A 150 -4.15 17.33 -13.27
CA ASP A 150 -3.48 18.14 -12.28
C ASP A 150 -4.44 18.47 -11.15
N LYS A 151 -4.06 18.11 -9.93
CA LYS A 151 -4.81 18.43 -8.72
C LYS A 151 -3.89 18.75 -7.55
N PRO A 152 -4.30 19.71 -6.69
CA PRO A 152 -3.52 20.05 -5.52
C PRO A 152 -3.48 18.95 -4.45
N LEU A 153 -2.45 18.96 -3.60
CA LEU A 153 -2.24 17.93 -2.58
C LEU A 153 -3.38 17.81 -1.54
N TRP A 154 -4.14 18.88 -1.30
CA TRP A 154 -5.24 18.89 -0.33
C TRP A 154 -6.52 18.25 -0.86
N VAL A 155 -6.62 18.02 -2.18
CA VAL A 155 -7.75 17.29 -2.76
C VAL A 155 -7.55 15.81 -2.47
N ARG A 156 -8.46 15.22 -1.70
CA ARG A 156 -8.40 13.82 -1.24
C ARG A 156 -9.31 12.88 -2.02
N GLU A 157 -10.24 13.42 -2.78
CA GLU A 157 -11.05 12.67 -3.71
C GLU A 157 -10.40 12.68 -5.10
N HIS A 158 -10.37 11.54 -5.77
CA HIS A 158 -10.09 11.43 -7.18
C HIS A 158 -11.43 11.47 -7.92
N SER A 159 -11.64 12.46 -8.78
CA SER A 159 -12.74 12.48 -9.75
C SER A 159 -12.16 12.70 -11.14
N CYS A 160 -12.29 11.70 -12.02
CA CYS A 160 -11.66 11.72 -13.34
C CYS A 160 -12.56 12.46 -14.35
N PRO A 161 -12.10 13.58 -14.94
CA PRO A 161 -12.91 14.33 -15.91
C PRO A 161 -13.07 13.60 -17.25
N SER A 162 -12.25 12.59 -17.52
CA SER A 162 -12.26 11.86 -18.80
C SER A 162 -13.21 10.67 -18.82
N CYS A 163 -13.34 9.93 -17.71
CA CYS A 163 -14.17 8.72 -17.63
C CYS A 163 -15.23 8.75 -16.52
N GLY A 164 -15.21 9.76 -15.63
CA GLY A 164 -16.15 9.86 -14.51
C GLY A 164 -15.86 8.94 -13.33
N PHE A 165 -14.70 8.26 -13.30
CA PHE A 165 -14.30 7.43 -12.16
C PHE A 165 -14.06 8.28 -10.91
N GLU A 166 -14.70 7.89 -9.79
CA GLU A 166 -14.62 8.59 -8.50
C GLU A 166 -14.18 7.65 -7.38
N THR A 167 -13.19 8.05 -6.60
CA THR A 167 -12.64 7.25 -5.49
C THR A 167 -11.78 8.10 -4.55
N ASP A 168 -11.25 7.51 -3.48
CA ASP A 168 -10.20 8.13 -2.67
C ASP A 168 -8.89 8.26 -3.47
N ARG A 169 -8.20 9.40 -3.31
CA ARG A 169 -6.95 9.69 -4.04
C ARG A 169 -5.84 8.70 -3.74
N ASP A 170 -5.70 8.30 -2.49
CA ASP A 170 -4.67 7.38 -2.02
C ASP A 170 -5.02 5.95 -2.52
N TRP A 171 -6.31 5.59 -2.60
CA TRP A 171 -6.74 4.33 -3.26
C TRP A 171 -6.43 4.32 -4.77
N ASN A 172 -6.74 5.40 -5.49
CA ASN A 172 -6.37 5.53 -6.91
C ASN A 172 -4.86 5.38 -7.12
N ALA A 173 -4.05 5.97 -6.23
CA ALA A 173 -2.59 5.82 -6.28
C ALA A 173 -2.18 4.35 -6.09
N ALA A 174 -2.73 3.66 -5.09
CA ALA A 174 -2.45 2.24 -4.84
C ALA A 174 -2.85 1.34 -6.03
N LEU A 175 -3.95 1.64 -6.72
CA LEU A 175 -4.35 0.95 -7.95
C LEU A 175 -3.35 1.18 -9.09
N ASN A 176 -2.87 2.42 -9.28
CA ASN A 176 -1.83 2.72 -10.25
C ASN A 176 -0.51 2.02 -9.94
N VAL A 177 -0.13 1.96 -8.66
CA VAL A 177 1.06 1.22 -8.19
C VAL A 177 0.96 -0.26 -8.54
N LYS A 178 -0.20 -0.89 -8.27
CA LYS A 178 -0.46 -2.28 -8.64
C LYS A 178 -0.37 -2.50 -10.15
N SER A 179 -1.00 -1.63 -10.95
CA SER A 179 -0.98 -1.72 -12.42
C SER A 179 0.44 -1.62 -13.00
N ARG A 180 1.25 -0.68 -12.49
CA ARG A 180 2.66 -0.52 -12.90
C ARG A 180 3.49 -1.73 -12.48
N GLY A 181 3.32 -2.21 -11.24
CA GLY A 181 4.06 -3.34 -10.72
C GLY A 181 3.80 -4.64 -11.49
N LEU A 182 2.55 -4.89 -11.87
CA LEU A 182 2.19 -6.02 -12.75
C LEU A 182 2.87 -5.91 -14.11
N SER A 183 2.91 -4.70 -14.68
CA SER A 183 3.58 -4.44 -15.95
C SER A 183 5.08 -4.71 -15.88
N GLU A 184 5.74 -4.29 -14.79
CA GLU A 184 7.17 -4.52 -14.55
C GLU A 184 7.50 -6.00 -14.29
N LEU A 185 6.63 -6.74 -13.60
CA LEU A 185 6.74 -8.20 -13.45
C LEU A 185 6.52 -8.98 -14.76
N GLY A 186 6.12 -8.30 -15.85
CA GLY A 186 5.84 -8.94 -17.13
C GLY A 186 4.51 -9.69 -17.16
N VAL A 187 3.62 -9.42 -16.20
CA VAL A 187 2.26 -9.98 -16.18
C VAL A 187 1.41 -9.15 -17.13
N VAL A 188 1.35 -9.58 -18.39
CA VAL A 188 0.42 -8.99 -19.37
C VAL A 188 -0.94 -9.61 -19.15
N HIS A 189 -1.88 -8.87 -18.54
CA HIS A 189 -3.28 -9.22 -18.68
C HIS A 189 -3.65 -9.10 -20.15
N SER A 190 -3.96 -10.22 -20.79
CA SER A 190 -4.64 -10.18 -22.08
C SER A 190 -5.92 -9.39 -21.86
N LYS A 191 -5.97 -8.13 -22.32
CA LYS A 191 -7.23 -7.40 -22.45
C LYS A 191 -8.16 -8.37 -23.16
N GLY A 192 -9.27 -8.74 -22.51
CA GLY A 192 -10.17 -9.78 -22.99
C GLY A 192 -10.36 -9.62 -24.48
N THR A 193 -10.08 -10.69 -25.24
CA THR A 193 -10.27 -10.69 -26.68
C THR A 193 -11.65 -10.09 -26.94
N PRO A 194 -11.78 -9.04 -27.78
CA PRO A 194 -13.10 -8.56 -28.14
C PRO A 194 -13.87 -9.78 -28.63
N VAL A 195 -15.00 -10.09 -28.00
CA VAL A 195 -15.90 -11.10 -28.57
C VAL A 195 -16.30 -10.51 -29.91
N GLU A 196 -15.68 -10.99 -30.99
CA GLU A 196 -16.08 -10.67 -32.34
C GLU A 196 -17.52 -11.18 -32.48
N THR A 197 -18.48 -10.28 -32.25
CA THR A 197 -19.87 -10.57 -32.58
C THR A 197 -19.93 -10.53 -34.10
N ALA A 198 -19.78 -11.70 -34.72
CA ALA A 198 -20.01 -11.86 -36.14
C ALA A 198 -21.43 -11.39 -36.44
N THR A 199 -21.54 -10.22 -37.08
CA THR A 199 -22.80 -9.75 -37.64
C THR A 199 -23.05 -10.59 -38.88
N SER A 200 -24.03 -11.49 -38.83
CA SER A 200 -24.48 -12.25 -39.99
C SER A 200 -24.99 -11.29 -41.06
N ALA A 201 -24.17 -11.03 -42.09
CA ALA A 201 -24.63 -10.46 -43.33
C ALA A 201 -25.25 -11.57 -44.18
N ASP A 202 -26.49 -11.95 -43.87
CA ASP A 202 -27.29 -12.77 -44.77
C ASP A 202 -28.70 -12.20 -44.90
N THR A 203 -28.96 -11.62 -46.07
CA THR A 203 -30.27 -11.16 -46.48
C THR A 203 -31.03 -12.37 -47.02
N ARG A 204 -31.81 -13.05 -46.16
CA ARG A 204 -33.08 -13.74 -46.52
C ARG A 204 -33.67 -14.45 -45.29
N SER A 205 -34.80 -13.93 -44.83
CA SER A 205 -35.86 -14.56 -44.02
C SER A 205 -35.45 -15.37 -42.79
N VAL A 206 -35.81 -14.87 -41.60
CA VAL A 206 -35.71 -15.62 -40.34
C VAL A 206 -37.02 -16.36 -40.08
N SER A 207 -36.97 -17.69 -39.99
CA SER A 207 -38.02 -18.49 -39.32
C SER A 207 -37.69 -18.61 -37.84
N ALA A 208 -38.67 -18.32 -36.98
CA ALA A 208 -38.53 -18.41 -35.53
C ALA A 208 -38.52 -19.87 -35.07
N SER A 209 -37.47 -20.26 -34.32
CA SER A 209 -37.34 -21.40 -33.37
C SER A 209 -35.85 -21.70 -33.21
N ARG A 210 -35.22 -22.00 -32.07
CA ARG A 210 -35.64 -22.51 -30.75
C ARG A 210 -34.43 -22.31 -29.82
N VAL A 211 -34.66 -21.94 -28.55
CA VAL A 211 -33.59 -21.85 -27.53
C VAL A 211 -33.06 -23.25 -27.23
N VAL A 212 -31.74 -23.42 -27.28
CA VAL A 212 -31.04 -24.59 -26.74
C VAL A 212 -30.14 -24.07 -25.63
N GLU A 213 -30.51 -24.34 -24.38
CA GLU A 213 -29.62 -24.14 -23.24
C GLU A 213 -28.47 -25.15 -23.34
N THR A 214 -27.28 -24.67 -23.64
CA THR A 214 -26.05 -25.42 -23.37
C THR A 214 -25.62 -25.11 -21.95
N GLY A 215 -25.76 -26.13 -21.10
CA GLY A 215 -25.52 -26.06 -19.66
C GLY A 215 -24.14 -25.56 -19.28
N SER A 216 -24.12 -24.79 -18.20
CA SER A 216 -22.94 -24.43 -17.42
C SER A 216 -22.29 -25.68 -16.84
N SER A 217 -21.00 -25.90 -17.13
CA SER A 217 -20.19 -26.94 -16.47
C SER A 217 -19.27 -26.32 -15.43
N VAL A 218 -19.82 -25.95 -14.28
CA VAL A 218 -19.07 -25.70 -13.04
C VAL A 218 -19.99 -26.21 -11.93
N LEU A 219 -19.68 -27.32 -11.25
CA LEU A 219 -18.85 -27.37 -10.06
C LEU A 219 -18.39 -28.82 -9.81
N LYS A 220 -17.08 -29.04 -9.61
CA LYS A 220 -16.60 -30.24 -8.91
C LYS A 220 -16.75 -29.99 -7.41
N GLU A 221 -17.78 -30.60 -6.84
CA GLU A 221 -18.00 -30.69 -5.41
C GLU A 221 -16.92 -31.59 -4.77
N ARG A 222 -16.27 -31.12 -3.70
CA ARG A 222 -15.34 -31.92 -2.90
C ARG A 222 -16.15 -32.85 -1.99
N VAL A 223 -15.83 -34.14 -2.05
CA VAL A 223 -16.35 -35.20 -1.19
C VAL A 223 -16.07 -34.88 0.27
N ALA A 224 -17.13 -34.75 1.08
CA ALA A 224 -17.05 -34.90 2.52
C ALA A 224 -17.22 -36.38 2.86
N LEU A 225 -16.14 -37.01 3.34
CA LEU A 225 -16.18 -38.36 3.92
C LEU A 225 -16.78 -38.27 5.32
N ALA A 226 -17.95 -38.89 5.48
CA ALA A 226 -18.57 -39.16 6.76
C ALA A 226 -17.76 -40.23 7.52
N THR A 227 -17.39 -39.93 8.76
CA THR A 227 -17.03 -40.93 9.77
C THR A 227 -18.22 -41.15 10.68
N SER A 228 -18.69 -42.39 10.76
CA SER A 228 -19.46 -42.91 11.89
C SER A 228 -19.13 -44.39 12.07
N GLU A 229 -18.73 -44.71 13.31
CA GLU A 229 -18.77 -45.99 14.07
C GLU A 229 -18.87 -47.34 13.33
#